data_AF-A0A7R9Q1F7-F1
#
_entry.id   AF-A0A7R9Q1F7-F1
#
_cell.length_a   1.000
_cell.length_b   1.000
_cell.length_c   1.000
_cell.angle_alpha   90.00
_cell.angle_beta   90.00
_cell.angle_gamma   90.00
#
_symmetry.space_group_name_H-M   'P 1'
#
loop_
_entity.id
_entity.type
_entity.pdbx_description
1 polymer ?
#
loop_
_entity_poly.entity_id
_entity_poly.type
_entity_poly.pdbx_seq_one_letter_code
_entity_poly.pdbx_strand_id
1 'polypeptide(L)'
;MALTARQVLTLLGSCLLHLMVGSWNTFGNLNTYLTSYLRQNGSKEANYGQSVWYTPVAVTAFTSFTIISGLIVNRIGTRITCLLASLIYCGSVALTSITVKKSFLMVLMSYGFMPNMANGLLYSSVIVNCIKWFPNNKGLVTGICLTFDYKDSHPMQLVETDANDNPMSTSMVNTAIVSEDNEVLVVTPSTSPHHYSVGQNHYTIRRAIRTRFFWMLCYINDDHYLAVVLSLSYIINGIGGVFWGKVLDVLKFRDTIIAINSITAICTFSLIISSYVYQKLLFVIWDFVLFFTMVGVFAAYLPEVVRKFGDRNAIAIYGIVHTGPVFVSLALSPVLELCLNSFGWFPTFCTVGAFNTLGMIIIMVSYSRLK
;
A
#
# COMPACT_ATOMS: atom_id res chain seq x y z
N MET A 1 20.58 3.65 28.97
CA MET A 1 21.67 4.01 28.04
C MET A 1 21.19 5.20 27.23
N ALA A 2 21.83 6.36 27.38
CA ALA A 2 21.43 7.57 26.65
C ALA A 2 21.71 7.37 25.15
N LEU A 3 20.73 7.70 24.31
CA LEU A 3 20.88 7.68 22.86
C LEU A 3 21.89 8.74 22.44
N THR A 4 22.81 8.40 21.54
CA THR A 4 23.74 9.38 20.98
C THR A 4 23.03 10.29 19.97
N ALA A 5 23.45 11.56 19.85
CA ALA A 5 22.88 12.48 18.86
C ALA A 5 22.95 11.94 17.41
N ARG A 6 24.01 11.16 17.09
CA ARG A 6 24.19 10.52 15.78
C ARG A 6 23.15 9.43 15.51
N GLN A 7 22.79 8.63 16.52
CA GLN A 7 21.75 7.61 16.42
C GLN A 7 20.39 8.26 16.14
N VAL A 8 20.06 9.33 16.87
CA VAL A 8 18.79 10.06 16.70
C VAL A 8 18.73 10.71 15.31
N LEU A 9 19.79 11.38 14.88
CA LEU A 9 19.82 12.03 13.56
C LEU A 9 19.72 11.02 12.41
N THR A 10 20.36 9.86 12.54
CA THR A 10 20.26 8.80 11.53
C THR A 10 18.85 8.23 11.44
N LEU A 11 18.20 8.02 12.59
CA LEU A 11 16.81 7.56 12.64
C LEU A 11 15.87 8.58 12.02
N LEU A 12 15.99 9.86 12.38
CA LEU A 12 15.16 10.94 11.83
C LEU A 12 15.34 11.08 10.31
N GLY A 13 16.59 11.09 9.82
CA GLY A 13 16.88 11.12 8.38
C GLY A 13 16.30 9.91 7.65
N SER A 14 16.34 8.74 8.28
CA SER A 14 15.73 7.53 7.72
C SER A 14 14.21 7.64 7.63
N CYS A 15 13.55 8.12 8.67
CA CYS A 15 12.11 8.36 8.69
C CYS A 15 11.68 9.36 7.60
N LEU A 16 12.44 10.44 7.41
CA LEU A 16 12.18 11.42 6.34
C LEU A 16 12.32 10.84 4.94
N LEU A 17 13.27 9.93 4.72
CA LEU A 17 13.42 9.25 3.43
C LEU A 17 12.31 8.21 3.21
N HIS A 18 11.82 7.56 4.26
CA HIS A 18 10.68 6.64 4.18
C HIS A 18 9.35 7.35 3.88
N LEU A 19 9.20 8.63 4.28
CA LEU A 19 8.08 9.47 3.81
C LEU A 19 8.03 9.60 2.27
N MET A 20 9.16 9.48 1.58
CA MET A 20 9.21 9.46 0.11
C MET A 20 8.64 8.15 -0.44
N VAL A 21 8.99 7.01 0.18
CA VAL A 21 8.54 5.68 -0.24
C VAL A 21 7.02 5.54 -0.12
N GLY A 22 6.42 6.17 0.89
CA GLY A 22 4.98 6.09 1.11
C GLY A 22 4.07 6.74 0.07
N SER A 23 4.64 7.55 -0.82
CA SER A 23 3.94 8.14 -1.98
C SER A 23 3.36 7.11 -2.95
N TRP A 24 3.81 5.86 -2.88
CA TRP A 24 3.29 4.77 -3.69
C TRP A 24 1.77 4.61 -3.54
N ASN A 25 1.23 4.82 -2.33
CA ASN A 25 -0.18 4.56 -2.03
C ASN A 25 -1.13 5.59 -2.70
N THR A 26 -0.61 6.71 -3.15
CA THR A 26 -1.39 7.81 -3.72
C THR A 26 -1.99 7.46 -5.09
N PHE A 27 -1.40 6.50 -5.82
CA PHE A 27 -1.90 6.12 -7.14
C PHE A 27 -3.35 5.61 -7.11
N GLY A 28 -3.76 4.92 -6.04
CA GLY A 28 -5.13 4.41 -5.91
C GLY A 28 -6.18 5.52 -6.04
N ASN A 29 -5.93 6.66 -5.39
CA ASN A 29 -6.80 7.84 -5.43
C ASN A 29 -6.60 8.62 -6.73
N LEU A 30 -5.34 8.75 -7.18
CA LEU A 30 -5.01 9.53 -8.37
C LEU A 30 -5.50 8.87 -9.67
N ASN A 31 -5.70 7.56 -9.69
CA ASN A 31 -6.04 6.80 -10.89
C ASN A 31 -7.25 7.38 -11.65
N THR A 32 -8.34 7.69 -10.94
CA THR A 32 -9.56 8.24 -11.54
C THR A 32 -9.30 9.60 -12.19
N TYR A 33 -8.57 10.48 -11.51
CA TYR A 33 -8.21 11.80 -12.01
C TYR A 33 -7.24 11.71 -13.19
N LEU A 34 -6.25 10.83 -13.10
CA LEU A 34 -5.26 10.61 -14.14
C LEU A 34 -5.92 10.09 -15.42
N THR A 35 -6.80 9.08 -15.32
CA THR A 35 -7.53 8.55 -16.47
C THR A 35 -8.44 9.61 -17.09
N SER A 36 -9.15 10.40 -16.27
CA SER A 36 -9.99 11.51 -16.77
C SER A 36 -9.17 12.56 -17.52
N TYR A 37 -8.06 13.01 -16.94
CA TYR A 37 -7.17 14.00 -17.55
C TYR A 37 -6.56 13.49 -18.85
N LEU A 38 -6.10 12.23 -18.89
CA LEU A 38 -5.54 11.63 -20.10
C LEU A 38 -6.56 11.55 -21.23
N ARG A 39 -7.84 11.28 -20.91
CA ARG A 39 -8.92 11.28 -21.91
C ARG A 39 -9.20 12.66 -22.48
N GLN A 40 -9.07 13.72 -21.66
CA GLN A 40 -9.26 15.10 -22.10
C GLN A 40 -8.08 15.64 -22.92
N ASN A 41 -6.84 15.40 -22.48
CA ASN A 41 -5.67 16.13 -22.98
C ASN A 41 -4.73 15.36 -23.91
N GLY A 42 -4.81 14.03 -24.03
CA GLY A 42 -3.78 13.30 -24.80
C GLY A 42 -4.21 12.01 -25.47
N SER A 43 -4.95 11.13 -24.80
CA SER A 43 -5.29 9.80 -25.31
C SER A 43 -6.77 9.50 -25.06
N LYS A 44 -7.61 9.73 -26.06
CA LYS A 44 -9.06 9.45 -26.01
C LYS A 44 -9.38 7.98 -25.68
N GLU A 45 -8.43 7.07 -25.91
CA GLU A 45 -8.53 5.62 -25.65
C GLU A 45 -8.06 5.20 -24.23
N ALA A 46 -7.63 6.13 -23.37
CA ALA A 46 -7.21 5.78 -22.01
C ALA A 46 -8.39 5.18 -21.23
N ASN A 47 -8.24 3.92 -20.81
CA ASN A 47 -9.24 3.15 -20.08
C ASN A 47 -8.70 2.72 -18.71
N TYR A 48 -9.59 2.57 -17.72
CA TYR A 48 -9.27 2.04 -16.39
C TYR A 48 -8.58 0.67 -16.45
N GLY A 49 -8.87 -0.14 -17.48
CA GLY A 49 -8.19 -1.42 -17.70
C GLY A 49 -6.68 -1.29 -17.94
N GLN A 50 -6.21 -0.17 -18.50
CA GLN A 50 -4.77 0.06 -18.70
C GLN A 50 -4.07 0.44 -17.39
N SER A 51 -4.76 1.14 -16.48
CA SER A 51 -4.24 1.50 -15.16
C SER A 51 -3.92 0.30 -14.27
N VAL A 52 -4.52 -0.87 -14.54
CA VAL A 52 -4.20 -2.12 -13.84
C VAL A 52 -2.71 -2.50 -14.00
N TRP A 53 -2.08 -2.12 -15.13
CA TRP A 53 -0.66 -2.39 -15.38
C TRP A 53 0.30 -1.57 -14.52
N TYR A 54 -0.18 -0.54 -13.80
CA TYR A 54 0.65 0.24 -12.90
C TYR A 54 1.28 -0.63 -11.80
N THR A 55 0.46 -1.35 -11.03
CA THR A 55 0.91 -2.09 -9.86
C THR A 55 2.01 -3.12 -10.20
N PRO A 56 1.85 -3.97 -11.24
CA PRO A 56 2.90 -4.91 -11.61
C PRO A 56 4.21 -4.25 -12.06
N VAL A 57 4.14 -3.21 -12.90
CA VAL A 57 5.34 -2.48 -13.39
C VAL A 57 6.10 -1.88 -12.21
N ALA A 58 5.37 -1.25 -11.32
CA ALA A 58 5.92 -0.52 -10.22
C ALA A 58 6.51 -1.48 -9.16
N VAL A 59 5.88 -2.65 -8.88
CA VAL A 59 6.38 -3.63 -7.90
C VAL A 59 7.60 -4.35 -8.46
N THR A 60 7.61 -4.60 -9.77
CA THR A 60 8.76 -5.16 -10.48
C THR A 60 9.94 -4.21 -10.43
N ALA A 61 9.72 -2.91 -10.66
CA ALA A 61 10.76 -1.89 -10.54
C ALA A 61 11.31 -1.84 -9.11
N PHE A 62 10.44 -1.70 -8.11
CA PHE A 62 10.85 -1.68 -6.69
C PHE A 62 11.73 -2.89 -6.33
N THR A 63 11.27 -4.10 -6.65
CA THR A 63 11.96 -5.34 -6.30
C THR A 63 13.30 -5.48 -7.00
N SER A 64 13.33 -5.24 -8.32
CA SER A 64 14.55 -5.36 -9.12
C SER A 64 15.64 -4.42 -8.59
N PHE A 65 15.24 -3.19 -8.26
CA PHE A 65 16.18 -2.18 -7.77
C PHE A 65 16.53 -2.35 -6.29
N THR A 66 15.72 -3.02 -5.47
CA THR A 66 16.15 -3.47 -4.13
C THR A 66 17.27 -4.50 -4.20
N ILE A 67 17.22 -5.45 -5.14
CA ILE A 67 18.30 -6.41 -5.35
C ILE A 67 19.58 -5.68 -5.79
N ILE A 68 19.47 -4.79 -6.78
CA ILE A 68 20.58 -3.97 -7.28
C ILE A 68 21.15 -3.05 -6.18
N SER A 69 20.29 -2.52 -5.31
CA SER A 69 20.68 -1.65 -4.18
C SER A 69 21.73 -2.32 -3.31
N GLY A 70 21.59 -3.61 -3.01
CA GLY A 70 22.56 -4.33 -2.18
C GLY A 70 23.96 -4.35 -2.80
N LEU A 71 24.05 -4.44 -4.13
CA LEU A 71 25.32 -4.41 -4.85
C LEU A 71 25.92 -3.00 -4.89
N ILE A 72 25.07 -1.98 -5.10
CA ILE A 72 25.49 -0.58 -5.18
C ILE A 72 25.99 -0.10 -3.82
N VAL A 73 25.24 -0.34 -2.74
CA VAL A 73 25.59 0.08 -1.38
C VAL A 73 26.95 -0.49 -0.95
N ASN A 74 27.26 -1.72 -1.35
CA ASN A 74 28.55 -2.34 -1.07
C ASN A 74 29.74 -1.67 -1.80
N ARG A 75 29.51 -0.98 -2.93
CA ARG A 75 30.55 -0.29 -3.69
C ARG A 75 30.68 1.19 -3.36
N ILE A 76 29.56 1.93 -3.32
CA ILE A 76 29.55 3.39 -3.18
C ILE A 76 29.03 3.88 -1.82
N GLY A 77 28.58 2.96 -0.96
CA GLY A 77 28.03 3.28 0.36
C GLY A 77 26.57 3.77 0.35
N THR A 78 25.94 3.75 1.52
CA THR A 78 24.52 4.09 1.69
C THR A 78 24.23 5.56 1.37
N ARG A 79 25.09 6.50 1.77
CA ARG A 79 24.83 7.95 1.60
C ARG A 79 24.68 8.36 0.14
N ILE A 80 25.61 7.94 -0.72
CA ILE A 80 25.57 8.25 -2.15
C ILE A 80 24.38 7.55 -2.81
N THR A 81 24.09 6.30 -2.40
CA THR A 81 22.92 5.56 -2.89
C THR A 81 21.62 6.30 -2.59
N CYS A 82 21.44 6.83 -1.37
CA CYS A 82 20.26 7.63 -1.01
C CYS A 82 20.17 8.92 -1.84
N LEU A 83 21.27 9.65 -2.02
CA LEU A 83 21.28 10.88 -2.83
C LEU A 83 20.90 10.61 -4.29
N LEU A 84 21.46 9.56 -4.90
CA LEU A 84 21.11 9.15 -6.26
C LEU A 84 19.63 8.75 -6.37
N ALA A 85 19.12 7.99 -5.41
CA ALA A 85 17.71 7.60 -5.39
C ALA A 85 16.78 8.82 -5.29
N SER A 86 17.07 9.76 -4.38
CA SER A 86 16.27 10.99 -4.24
C SER A 86 16.31 11.86 -5.50
N LEU A 87 17.46 11.98 -6.17
CA LEU A 87 17.56 12.71 -7.44
C LEU A 87 16.74 12.04 -8.56
N ILE A 88 16.79 10.72 -8.66
CA ILE A 88 15.96 9.94 -9.60
C ILE A 88 14.48 10.17 -9.32
N TYR A 89 14.07 10.14 -8.05
CA TYR A 89 12.68 10.35 -7.65
C TYR A 89 12.19 11.78 -7.99
N CYS A 90 12.97 12.81 -7.67
CA CYS A 90 12.60 14.19 -8.05
C CYS A 90 12.54 14.36 -9.58
N GLY A 91 13.51 13.78 -10.29
CA GLY A 91 13.54 13.77 -11.75
C GLY A 91 12.32 13.05 -12.36
N SER A 92 11.86 11.97 -11.75
CA SER A 92 10.69 11.23 -12.23
C SER A 92 9.38 12.00 -12.07
N VAL A 93 9.22 12.73 -10.96
CA VAL A 93 8.07 13.61 -10.74
C VAL A 93 8.06 14.75 -11.76
N ALA A 94 9.21 15.40 -11.98
CA ALA A 94 9.34 16.44 -12.99
C ALA A 94 9.05 15.90 -14.40
N LEU A 95 9.55 14.70 -14.74
CA LEU A 95 9.28 14.06 -16.03
C LEU A 95 7.78 13.69 -16.18
N THR A 96 7.13 13.29 -15.09
CA THR A 96 5.70 12.97 -15.08
C THR A 96 4.86 14.13 -15.63
N SER A 97 5.20 15.38 -15.24
CA SER A 97 4.53 16.60 -15.72
C SER A 97 4.44 16.75 -17.23
N ILE A 98 5.47 16.28 -17.93
CA ILE A 98 5.57 16.37 -19.38
C ILE A 98 4.88 15.17 -20.02
N THR A 99 5.03 13.98 -19.43
CA THR A 99 4.51 12.72 -20.00
C THR A 99 3.00 12.58 -19.91
N VAL A 100 2.35 13.19 -18.89
CA VAL A 100 0.89 13.16 -18.71
C VAL A 100 0.15 13.81 -19.89
N LYS A 101 0.81 14.70 -20.62
CA LYS A 101 0.24 15.34 -21.83
C LYS A 101 0.41 14.53 -23.11
N LYS A 102 1.19 13.43 -23.10
CA LYS A 102 1.60 12.70 -24.32
C LYS A 102 0.90 11.35 -24.47
N SER A 103 1.12 10.42 -23.53
CA SER A 103 0.65 9.04 -23.66
C SER A 103 0.65 8.33 -22.30
N PHE A 104 -0.32 7.44 -22.10
CA PHE A 104 -0.39 6.59 -20.91
C PHE A 104 0.88 5.74 -20.69
N LEU A 105 1.49 5.21 -21.76
CA LEU A 105 2.72 4.42 -21.63
C LEU A 105 3.89 5.25 -21.08
N MET A 106 4.00 6.51 -21.51
CA MET A 106 5.03 7.41 -20.99
C MET A 106 4.79 7.73 -19.51
N VAL A 107 3.53 7.90 -19.11
CA VAL A 107 3.16 8.06 -17.69
C VAL A 107 3.48 6.81 -16.89
N LEU A 108 3.20 5.62 -17.43
CA LEU A 108 3.52 4.36 -16.77
C LEU A 108 5.03 4.23 -16.52
N MET A 109 5.87 4.72 -17.42
CA MET A 109 7.32 4.72 -17.24
C MET A 109 7.80 5.81 -16.28
N SER A 110 7.29 7.04 -16.39
CA SER A 110 7.75 8.18 -15.58
C SER A 110 7.19 8.16 -14.14
N TYR A 111 5.95 7.71 -13.95
CA TYR A 111 5.25 7.66 -12.66
C TYR A 111 5.16 6.25 -12.07
N GLY A 112 5.15 5.21 -12.90
CA GLY A 112 5.15 3.81 -12.44
C GLY A 112 6.55 3.23 -12.26
N PHE A 113 7.42 3.33 -13.24
CA PHE A 113 8.73 2.66 -13.19
C PHE A 113 9.80 3.46 -12.43
N MET A 114 10.06 4.72 -12.84
CA MET A 114 11.17 5.51 -12.32
C MET A 114 11.12 5.85 -10.80
N PRO A 115 10.01 6.31 -10.21
CA PRO A 115 9.97 6.59 -8.77
C PRO A 115 10.12 5.30 -7.97
N ASN A 116 9.67 4.17 -8.50
CA ASN A 116 9.74 2.88 -7.82
C ASN A 116 11.08 2.20 -7.95
N MET A 117 11.82 2.48 -9.02
CA MET A 117 13.25 2.27 -9.08
C MET A 117 13.98 3.02 -7.95
N ALA A 118 13.67 4.30 -7.73
CA ALA A 118 14.26 5.07 -6.63
C ALA A 118 13.88 4.52 -5.24
N ASN A 119 12.59 4.22 -5.03
CA ASN A 119 12.11 3.63 -3.78
C ASN A 119 12.77 2.26 -3.50
N GLY A 120 12.97 1.44 -4.53
CA GLY A 120 13.66 0.17 -4.43
C GLY A 120 15.13 0.31 -3.99
N LEU A 121 15.83 1.35 -4.48
CA LEU A 121 17.20 1.68 -4.06
C LEU A 121 17.25 2.13 -2.60
N LEU A 122 16.24 2.87 -2.14
CA LEU A 122 16.22 3.53 -0.85
C LEU A 122 15.74 2.63 0.30
N TYR A 123 14.64 1.91 0.12
CA TYR A 123 13.91 1.23 1.20
C TYR A 123 14.81 0.35 2.08
N SER A 124 15.49 -0.62 1.48
CA SER A 124 16.28 -1.59 2.25
C SER A 124 17.62 -1.03 2.73
N SER A 125 18.20 -0.08 1.98
CA SER A 125 19.52 0.48 2.27
C SER A 125 19.50 1.38 3.50
N VAL A 126 18.45 2.17 3.65
CA VAL A 126 18.21 3.06 4.79
C VAL A 126 17.93 2.26 6.07
N ILE A 127 17.04 1.28 6.02
CA ILE A 127 16.71 0.44 7.18
C ILE A 127 17.95 -0.33 7.67
N VAL A 128 18.70 -0.98 6.78
CA VAL A 128 19.91 -1.73 7.18
C VAL A 128 20.94 -0.80 7.81
N ASN A 129 21.13 0.41 7.28
CA ASN A 129 22.01 1.39 7.90
C ASN A 129 21.52 1.80 9.30
N CYS A 130 20.21 2.00 9.49
CA CYS A 130 19.61 2.27 10.80
C CYS A 130 19.86 1.13 11.80
N ILE A 131 19.65 -0.13 11.38
CA ILE A 131 19.86 -1.32 12.22
C ILE A 131 21.31 -1.40 12.73
N LYS A 132 22.31 -0.98 11.94
CA LYS A 132 23.73 -0.98 12.37
C LYS A 132 23.97 -0.07 13.57
N TRP A 133 23.21 1.03 13.70
CA TRP A 133 23.32 1.96 14.82
C TRP A 133 22.55 1.52 16.07
N PHE A 134 21.64 0.54 15.93
CA PHE A 134 20.78 0.04 17.00
C PHE A 134 20.78 -1.50 17.07
N PRO A 135 21.90 -2.12 17.46
CA PRO A 135 22.05 -3.58 17.40
C PRO A 135 21.12 -4.36 18.34
N ASN A 136 20.66 -3.73 19.43
CA ASN A 136 19.79 -4.37 20.43
C ASN A 136 18.29 -4.24 20.13
N ASN A 137 17.89 -3.31 19.27
CA ASN A 137 16.48 -2.97 18.98
C ASN A 137 16.24 -2.93 17.47
N LYS A 138 16.69 -3.96 16.75
CA LYS A 138 16.67 -4.00 15.28
C LYS A 138 15.24 -4.01 14.74
N GLY A 139 14.35 -4.72 15.41
CA GLY A 139 12.93 -4.80 15.07
C GLY A 139 12.22 -3.48 15.30
N LEU A 140 12.39 -2.87 16.48
CA LEU A 140 11.75 -1.60 16.82
C LEU A 140 12.15 -0.48 15.85
N VAL A 141 13.45 -0.37 15.52
CA VAL A 141 13.93 0.68 14.60
C VAL A 141 13.40 0.48 13.19
N THR A 142 13.32 -0.76 12.73
CA THR A 142 12.70 -1.08 11.44
C THR A 142 11.22 -0.72 11.46
N GLY A 143 10.50 -1.09 12.51
CA GLY A 143 9.10 -0.74 12.71
C GLY A 143 8.85 0.77 12.67
N ILE A 144 9.67 1.56 13.38
CA ILE A 144 9.58 3.03 13.36
C ILE A 144 9.80 3.57 11.95
N CYS A 145 10.81 3.11 11.21
CA CYS A 145 11.04 3.56 9.84
C CYS A 145 9.83 3.26 8.92
N LEU A 146 9.29 2.05 9.00
CA LEU A 146 8.17 1.60 8.18
C LEU A 146 6.85 2.32 8.50
N THR A 147 6.67 2.83 9.72
CA THR A 147 5.51 3.68 10.05
C THR A 147 5.41 4.90 9.13
N PHE A 148 6.53 5.42 8.62
CA PHE A 148 6.56 6.58 7.73
C PHE A 148 6.32 6.23 6.25
N ASP A 149 6.28 4.94 5.89
CA ASP A 149 5.90 4.49 4.53
C ASP A 149 4.40 4.66 4.25
N TYR A 150 3.59 5.10 5.22
CA TYR A 150 2.14 5.24 5.07
C TYR A 150 1.69 6.70 5.18
N LYS A 151 2.43 7.61 4.54
CA LYS A 151 2.23 9.07 4.55
C LYS A 151 0.80 9.52 4.20
N ASP A 152 0.04 8.73 3.45
CA ASP A 152 -1.36 9.02 3.10
C ASP A 152 -2.35 8.92 4.30
N SER A 153 -1.84 8.67 5.52
CA SER A 153 -2.57 8.60 6.79
C SER A 153 -2.78 9.95 7.50
N HIS A 154 -2.35 11.07 6.93
CA HIS A 154 -2.58 12.38 7.55
C HIS A 154 -3.98 12.91 7.23
N PRO A 155 -4.61 13.70 8.12
CA PRO A 155 -5.88 14.40 7.85
C PRO A 155 -5.82 15.38 6.65
N MET A 156 -4.70 15.42 5.93
CA MET A 156 -4.52 16.11 4.66
C MET A 156 -5.38 15.52 3.52
N GLN A 157 -5.94 14.32 3.68
CA GLN A 157 -7.02 13.80 2.81
C GLN A 157 -8.38 14.47 3.06
N LEU A 158 -8.67 14.87 4.31
CA LEU A 158 -9.92 15.57 4.64
C LEU A 158 -9.93 16.99 4.08
N VAL A 159 -8.75 17.63 3.99
CA VAL A 159 -8.62 18.94 3.35
C VAL A 159 -8.80 18.85 1.82
N GLU A 160 -8.45 17.74 1.18
CA GLU A 160 -8.71 17.54 -0.25
C GLU A 160 -10.20 17.29 -0.56
N THR A 161 -10.98 16.80 0.41
CA THR A 161 -12.41 16.53 0.24
C THR A 161 -13.32 17.67 0.69
N ASP A 162 -12.91 18.50 1.65
CA ASP A 162 -13.66 19.69 2.09
C ASP A 162 -13.40 20.94 1.21
N ALA A 163 -12.36 20.94 0.38
CA ALA A 163 -12.03 22.08 -0.50
C ALA A 163 -12.91 22.14 -1.76
N ASN A 164 -14.22 22.16 -1.58
CA ASN A 164 -15.21 22.30 -2.66
C ASN A 164 -15.29 23.72 -3.24
N ASP A 165 -14.43 24.65 -2.78
CA ASP A 165 -14.33 26.02 -3.30
C ASP A 165 -12.95 26.38 -3.88
N ASN A 166 -11.91 25.54 -3.70
CA ASN A 166 -10.60 25.77 -4.35
C ASN A 166 -9.65 24.56 -4.23
N PRO A 167 -9.57 23.65 -5.23
CA PRO A 167 -8.75 22.43 -5.12
C PRO A 167 -7.23 22.66 -5.29
N MET A 168 -6.72 23.89 -5.19
CA MET A 168 -5.38 24.25 -5.71
C MET A 168 -4.33 24.73 -4.68
N SER A 169 -4.55 24.65 -3.37
CA SER A 169 -3.56 25.17 -2.40
C SER A 169 -2.87 24.14 -1.50
N THR A 170 -3.28 22.87 -1.47
CA THR A 170 -2.71 21.88 -0.53
C THR A 170 -1.96 20.72 -1.18
N SER A 171 -1.78 20.73 -2.52
CA SER A 171 -0.79 19.88 -3.21
C SER A 171 0.55 20.60 -3.45
N MET A 172 0.68 21.84 -2.95
CA MET A 172 1.80 22.75 -3.19
C MET A 172 3.16 22.35 -2.57
N VAL A 173 3.31 21.17 -1.96
CA VAL A 173 4.65 20.68 -1.57
C VAL A 173 5.16 19.55 -2.44
N ASN A 174 4.35 18.78 -3.18
CA ASN A 174 4.89 17.58 -3.83
C ASN A 174 4.49 17.28 -5.28
N THR A 175 3.85 18.18 -6.02
CA THR A 175 3.88 18.08 -7.49
C THR A 175 3.76 19.45 -8.14
N ALA A 176 4.90 20.00 -8.58
CA ALA A 176 4.94 21.16 -9.45
C ALA A 176 4.37 20.79 -10.83
N ILE A 177 3.05 20.88 -10.98
CA ILE A 177 2.34 20.85 -12.27
C ILE A 177 1.08 21.69 -12.06
N VAL A 178 0.76 22.51 -13.05
CA VAL A 178 -0.37 23.46 -13.10
C VAL A 178 -0.01 24.84 -12.55
N SER A 179 0.95 25.50 -13.24
CA SER A 179 0.79 26.92 -13.53
C SER A 179 0.08 27.05 -14.88
N GLU A 180 -0.87 27.99 -14.93
CA GLU A 180 -1.47 28.61 -16.12
C GLU A 180 -2.37 27.71 -16.97
N ASP A 181 -3.65 27.61 -16.59
CA ASP A 181 -4.72 28.40 -17.22
C ASP A 181 -6.09 28.03 -16.63
N ASN A 182 -6.89 29.07 -16.38
CA ASN A 182 -8.25 29.00 -15.86
C ASN A 182 -9.18 28.23 -16.80
N GLU A 183 -9.94 27.27 -16.26
CA GLU A 183 -11.38 27.16 -16.51
C GLU A 183 -12.01 26.17 -15.50
N VAL A 184 -12.80 26.73 -14.58
CA VAL A 184 -13.59 26.00 -13.59
C VAL A 184 -14.85 25.49 -14.29
N LEU A 185 -14.92 24.20 -14.61
CA LEU A 185 -16.17 23.57 -15.04
C LEU A 185 -16.96 23.10 -13.81
N VAL A 186 -17.75 24.02 -13.25
CA VAL A 186 -18.87 23.68 -12.36
C VAL A 186 -19.93 22.99 -13.23
N VAL A 187 -20.05 21.67 -13.14
CA VAL A 187 -21.21 20.97 -13.69
C VAL A 187 -22.37 21.20 -12.73
N THR A 188 -23.25 22.15 -13.05
CA THR A 188 -24.54 22.31 -12.38
C THR A 188 -25.45 21.13 -12.74
N PRO A 189 -26.17 20.52 -11.79
CA PRO A 189 -27.18 19.52 -12.12
C PRO A 189 -28.36 20.22 -12.80
N SER A 190 -28.64 19.84 -14.04
CA SER A 190 -29.80 20.31 -14.77
C SER A 190 -31.09 19.80 -14.10
N THR A 191 -31.95 20.73 -13.74
CA THR A 191 -33.30 20.49 -13.25
C THR A 191 -34.23 20.15 -14.42
N SER A 192 -34.60 18.88 -14.55
CA SER A 192 -35.82 18.48 -15.27
C SER A 192 -36.55 17.36 -14.49
N PRO A 193 -37.86 17.51 -14.20
CA PRO A 193 -38.60 16.53 -13.43
C PRO A 193 -39.04 15.39 -14.36
N HIS A 194 -38.17 14.40 -14.58
CA HIS A 194 -38.58 13.14 -15.18
C HIS A 194 -39.18 12.22 -14.11
N HIS A 195 -40.50 12.17 -14.07
CA HIS A 195 -41.25 11.14 -13.36
C HIS A 195 -40.88 9.75 -13.92
N TYR A 196 -40.01 9.02 -13.23
CA TYR A 196 -39.81 7.59 -13.46
C TYR A 196 -40.85 6.80 -12.66
N SER A 197 -41.93 6.38 -13.32
CA SER A 197 -42.85 5.36 -12.81
C SER A 197 -42.20 3.98 -12.88
N VAL A 198 -41.34 3.66 -11.92
CA VAL A 198 -40.82 2.30 -11.75
C VAL A 198 -41.93 1.43 -11.19
N GLY A 199 -42.36 0.42 -11.98
CA GLY A 199 -43.29 -0.61 -11.53
C GLY A 199 -42.78 -1.28 -10.26
N GLN A 200 -43.40 -0.96 -9.12
CA GLN A 200 -43.00 -1.49 -7.83
C GLN A 200 -43.39 -2.96 -7.70
N ASN A 201 -42.47 -3.84 -8.07
CA ASN A 201 -42.48 -5.22 -7.59
C ASN A 201 -42.22 -5.19 -6.08
N HIS A 202 -43.29 -5.37 -5.29
CA HIS A 202 -43.19 -5.47 -3.83
C HIS A 202 -42.50 -6.79 -3.48
N TYR A 203 -41.19 -6.75 -3.23
CA TYR A 203 -40.44 -7.90 -2.74
C TYR A 203 -40.77 -8.13 -1.26
N THR A 204 -41.24 -9.32 -0.91
CA THR A 204 -41.32 -9.77 0.48
C THR A 204 -39.89 -9.92 1.04
N ILE A 205 -39.67 -9.63 2.33
CA ILE A 205 -38.34 -9.69 3.01
C ILE A 205 -37.57 -10.98 2.66
N ARG A 206 -38.26 -12.12 2.65
CA ARG A 206 -37.67 -13.43 2.33
C ARG A 206 -37.20 -13.59 0.88
N ARG A 207 -37.84 -12.89 -0.06
CA ARG A 207 -37.46 -12.84 -1.48
C ARG A 207 -36.37 -11.81 -1.73
N ALA A 208 -36.40 -10.69 -1.00
CA ALA A 208 -35.34 -9.69 -1.03
C ALA A 208 -34.01 -10.30 -0.57
N ILE A 209 -33.96 -10.99 0.57
CA ILE A 209 -32.72 -11.64 1.09
C ILE A 209 -32.13 -12.69 0.11
N ARG A 210 -32.91 -13.23 -0.83
CA ARG A 210 -32.40 -14.19 -1.82
C ARG A 210 -31.90 -13.55 -3.12
N THR A 211 -32.13 -12.26 -3.35
CA THR A 211 -31.65 -11.60 -4.57
C THR A 211 -30.22 -11.08 -4.38
N ARG A 212 -29.39 -11.24 -5.41
CA ARG A 212 -28.03 -10.68 -5.48
C ARG A 212 -28.04 -9.15 -5.26
N PHE A 213 -29.13 -8.49 -5.66
CA PHE A 213 -29.35 -7.05 -5.50
C PHE A 213 -29.49 -6.61 -4.03
N PHE A 214 -30.15 -7.40 -3.17
CA PHE A 214 -30.31 -7.06 -1.75
C PHE A 214 -28.97 -7.07 -1.00
N TRP A 215 -28.11 -8.04 -1.31
CA TRP A 215 -26.76 -8.09 -0.77
C TRP A 215 -25.85 -6.99 -1.35
N MET A 216 -26.11 -6.56 -2.58
CA MET A 216 -25.47 -5.35 -3.16
C MET A 216 -25.90 -4.05 -2.46
N LEU A 217 -27.13 -3.97 -1.92
CA LEU A 217 -27.57 -2.84 -1.10
C LEU A 217 -27.00 -2.84 0.32
N CYS A 218 -26.54 -4.01 0.80
CA CYS A 218 -25.75 -4.13 2.04
C CYS A 218 -24.27 -3.75 1.87
N TYR A 219 -23.87 -3.40 0.64
CA TYR A 219 -22.57 -2.79 0.37
C TYR A 219 -22.57 -1.39 1.00
N ILE A 220 -21.52 -1.06 1.74
CA ILE A 220 -21.38 0.25 2.36
C ILE A 220 -21.20 1.27 1.23
N ASN A 221 -22.29 1.85 0.74
CA ASN A 221 -22.31 2.82 -0.37
C ASN A 221 -22.02 4.25 0.12
N ASP A 222 -21.17 4.37 1.13
CA ASP A 222 -20.84 5.62 1.80
C ASP A 222 -19.35 5.86 1.63
N ASP A 223 -19.00 6.50 0.51
CA ASP A 223 -17.61 6.74 0.11
C ASP A 223 -16.86 7.58 1.14
N HIS A 224 -17.55 8.53 1.80
CA HIS A 224 -16.99 9.31 2.91
C HIS A 224 -16.63 8.42 4.09
N TYR A 225 -17.52 7.51 4.47
CA TYR A 225 -17.25 6.56 5.53
C TYR A 225 -16.07 5.64 5.18
N LEU A 226 -16.03 5.08 3.97
CA LEU A 226 -14.93 4.21 3.53
C LEU A 226 -13.59 4.97 3.51
N ALA A 227 -13.57 6.22 3.03
CA ALA A 227 -12.40 7.07 3.05
C ALA A 227 -11.89 7.33 4.48
N VAL A 228 -12.78 7.72 5.40
CA VAL A 228 -12.42 7.97 6.81
C VAL A 228 -11.87 6.70 7.48
N VAL A 229 -12.51 5.56 7.24
CA VAL A 229 -12.05 4.27 7.78
C VAL A 229 -10.66 3.95 7.26
N LEU A 230 -10.43 4.07 5.95
CA LEU A 230 -9.11 3.85 5.35
C LEU A 230 -8.04 4.78 5.93
N SER A 231 -8.33 6.08 6.10
CA SER A 231 -7.39 7.03 6.72
C SER A 231 -7.01 6.60 8.15
N LEU A 232 -8.00 6.17 8.95
CA LEU A 232 -7.77 5.65 10.31
C LEU A 232 -6.98 4.34 10.30
N SER A 233 -7.23 3.46 9.34
CA SER A 233 -6.53 2.18 9.18
C SER A 233 -5.04 2.36 8.93
N TYR A 234 -4.64 3.41 8.21
CA TYR A 234 -3.22 3.73 8.04
C TYR A 234 -2.56 4.21 9.34
N ILE A 235 -3.27 4.92 10.22
CA ILE A 235 -2.75 5.28 11.55
C ILE A 235 -2.52 4.00 12.38
N ILE A 236 -3.49 3.07 12.35
CA ILE A 236 -3.39 1.78 13.01
C ILE A 236 -2.24 0.94 12.45
N ASN A 237 -2.03 0.97 11.12
CA ASN A 237 -0.88 0.35 10.48
C ASN A 237 0.44 0.93 11.03
N GLY A 238 0.53 2.26 11.15
CA GLY A 238 1.69 2.93 11.75
C GLY A 238 1.99 2.48 13.17
N ILE A 239 0.96 2.33 14.01
CA ILE A 239 1.07 1.79 15.38
C ILE A 239 1.53 0.33 15.35
N GLY A 240 0.98 -0.46 14.42
CA GLY A 240 1.37 -1.85 14.19
C GLY A 240 2.86 -2.00 13.88
N GLY A 241 3.44 -1.09 13.11
CA GLY A 241 4.87 -1.11 12.79
C GLY A 241 5.75 -1.07 14.05
N VAL A 242 5.48 -0.12 14.94
CA VAL A 242 6.20 0.02 16.23
C VAL A 242 5.94 -1.18 17.14
N PHE A 243 4.68 -1.64 17.23
CA PHE A 243 4.30 -2.77 18.06
C PHE A 243 5.01 -4.06 17.63
N TRP A 244 4.86 -4.47 16.37
CA TRP A 244 5.46 -5.70 15.85
C TRP A 244 6.99 -5.62 15.82
N GLY A 245 7.54 -4.44 15.58
CA GLY A 245 8.98 -4.19 15.70
C GLY A 245 9.49 -4.49 17.12
N LYS A 246 8.77 -4.00 18.15
CA LYS A 246 9.13 -4.29 19.55
C LYS A 246 8.93 -5.76 19.91
N VAL A 247 7.84 -6.37 19.43
CA VAL A 247 7.56 -7.80 19.64
C VAL A 247 8.68 -8.66 19.04
N LEU A 248 9.22 -8.31 17.88
CA LEU A 248 10.34 -9.02 17.24
C LEU A 248 11.67 -8.90 18.01
N ASP A 249 11.84 -7.84 18.80
CA ASP A 249 13.02 -7.69 19.66
C ASP A 249 12.93 -8.59 20.92
N VAL A 250 11.73 -9.03 21.30
CA VAL A 250 11.49 -9.86 22.50
C VAL A 250 11.22 -11.33 22.15
N LEU A 251 10.37 -11.57 21.14
CA LEU A 251 9.98 -12.89 20.66
C LEU A 251 10.86 -13.35 19.49
N LYS A 252 10.91 -14.66 19.27
CA LYS A 252 11.58 -15.23 18.10
C LYS A 252 10.79 -14.92 16.84
N PHE A 253 11.49 -14.70 15.73
CA PHE A 253 10.89 -14.45 14.41
C PHE A 253 9.77 -15.44 14.05
N ARG A 254 10.00 -16.73 14.28
CA ARG A 254 9.01 -17.80 14.03
C ARG A 254 7.69 -17.53 14.75
N ASP A 255 7.74 -17.24 16.04
CA ASP A 255 6.56 -17.13 16.89
C ASP A 255 5.79 -15.84 16.54
N THR A 256 6.50 -14.75 16.22
CA THR A 256 5.92 -13.49 15.74
C THR A 256 5.16 -13.67 14.43
N ILE A 257 5.77 -14.32 13.43
CA ILE A 257 5.13 -14.52 12.13
C ILE A 257 3.94 -15.49 12.22
N ILE A 258 4.02 -16.52 13.06
CA ILE A 258 2.87 -17.40 13.33
C ILE A 258 1.71 -16.61 13.94
N ALA A 259 1.98 -15.75 14.93
CA ALA A 259 0.95 -14.93 15.54
C ALA A 259 0.29 -14.00 14.53
N ILE A 260 1.09 -13.30 13.71
CA ILE A 260 0.58 -12.42 12.65
C ILE A 260 -0.32 -13.18 11.67
N ASN A 261 0.15 -14.29 11.10
CA ASN A 261 -0.63 -15.09 10.14
C ASN A 261 -1.89 -15.69 10.77
N SER A 262 -1.84 -16.09 12.04
CA SER A 262 -3.01 -16.61 12.76
C SER A 262 -4.09 -15.53 12.90
N ILE A 263 -3.70 -14.32 13.32
CA ILE A 263 -4.63 -13.19 13.46
C ILE A 263 -5.22 -12.82 12.09
N THR A 264 -4.39 -12.75 11.05
CA THR A 264 -4.85 -12.46 9.69
C THR A 264 -5.82 -13.54 9.18
N ALA A 265 -5.52 -14.83 9.37
CA ALA A 265 -6.38 -15.92 8.93
C ALA A 265 -7.75 -15.90 9.65
N ILE A 266 -7.75 -15.73 10.98
CA ILE A 266 -8.97 -15.60 11.78
C ILE A 266 -9.81 -14.43 11.26
N CYS A 267 -9.17 -13.27 11.05
CA CYS A 267 -9.83 -12.07 10.52
C CYS A 267 -10.43 -12.31 9.13
N THR A 268 -9.72 -12.98 8.21
CA THR A 268 -10.25 -13.25 6.87
C THR A 268 -11.42 -14.24 6.87
N PHE A 269 -11.43 -15.22 7.77
CA PHE A 269 -12.55 -16.17 7.90
C PHE A 269 -13.75 -15.53 8.60
N SER A 270 -13.53 -14.65 9.58
CA SER A 270 -14.58 -13.97 10.33
C SER A 270 -15.13 -12.73 9.61
N LEU A 271 -14.41 -12.17 8.63
CA LEU A 271 -14.82 -10.98 7.85
C LEU A 271 -16.18 -11.16 7.20
N ILE A 272 -16.52 -12.40 6.83
CA ILE A 272 -17.83 -12.75 6.28
C ILE A 272 -18.98 -12.39 7.24
N ILE A 273 -18.76 -12.47 8.56
CA ILE A 273 -19.77 -12.16 9.58
C ILE A 273 -20.19 -10.68 9.52
N SER A 274 -19.31 -9.78 9.05
CA SER A 274 -19.64 -8.36 8.87
C SER A 274 -20.81 -8.15 7.90
N SER A 275 -21.00 -9.04 6.92
CA SER A 275 -22.13 -8.94 5.99
C SER A 275 -23.49 -9.26 6.63
N TYR A 276 -23.50 -9.97 7.76
CA TYR A 276 -24.72 -10.46 8.42
C TYR A 276 -25.12 -9.66 9.67
N VAL A 277 -24.15 -9.07 10.39
CA VAL A 277 -24.36 -8.43 11.70
C VAL A 277 -23.56 -7.12 11.77
N TYR A 278 -24.17 -6.01 12.18
CA TYR A 278 -23.54 -4.69 12.36
C TYR A 278 -22.52 -4.28 11.28
N GLN A 279 -23.00 -4.16 10.04
CA GLN A 279 -22.22 -4.01 8.79
C GLN A 279 -21.08 -2.98 8.86
N LYS A 280 -21.34 -1.78 9.41
CA LYS A 280 -20.33 -0.71 9.52
C LYS A 280 -19.27 -1.02 10.61
N LEU A 281 -19.70 -1.27 11.85
CA LEU A 281 -18.76 -1.42 12.98
C LEU A 281 -17.83 -2.64 12.84
N LEU A 282 -18.38 -3.80 12.46
CA LEU A 282 -17.56 -5.01 12.30
C LEU A 282 -16.56 -4.87 11.16
N PHE A 283 -16.94 -4.22 10.06
CA PHE A 283 -16.03 -3.93 8.95
C PHE A 283 -14.80 -3.15 9.43
N VAL A 284 -14.99 -2.06 10.19
CA VAL A 284 -13.90 -1.23 10.72
C VAL A 284 -12.96 -2.01 11.63
N ILE A 285 -13.51 -2.81 12.54
CA ILE A 285 -12.70 -3.61 13.46
C ILE A 285 -11.82 -4.58 12.68
N TRP A 286 -12.39 -5.27 11.69
CA TRP A 286 -11.62 -6.22 10.88
C TRP A 286 -10.59 -5.52 10.00
N ASP A 287 -10.94 -4.39 9.39
CA ASP A 287 -10.02 -3.59 8.59
C ASP A 287 -8.82 -3.13 9.43
N PHE A 288 -9.06 -2.59 10.63
CA PHE A 288 -8.00 -2.20 11.56
C PHE A 288 -7.07 -3.36 11.94
N VAL A 289 -7.62 -4.55 12.17
CA VAL A 289 -6.82 -5.75 12.48
C VAL A 289 -5.98 -6.20 11.28
N LEU A 290 -6.52 -6.13 10.06
CA LEU A 290 -5.77 -6.47 8.84
C LEU A 290 -4.61 -5.48 8.62
N PHE A 291 -4.88 -4.19 8.70
CA PHE A 291 -3.84 -3.16 8.55
C PHE A 291 -2.79 -3.26 9.66
N PHE A 292 -3.19 -3.55 10.90
CA PHE A 292 -2.27 -3.76 12.01
C PHE A 292 -1.33 -4.96 11.80
N THR A 293 -1.82 -6.04 11.18
CA THR A 293 -1.03 -7.27 10.94
C THR A 293 -0.17 -7.21 9.68
N MET A 294 -0.62 -6.50 8.64
CA MET A 294 0.08 -6.38 7.36
C MET A 294 1.50 -5.81 7.51
N VAL A 295 1.66 -4.74 8.28
CA VAL A 295 2.98 -4.09 8.51
C VAL A 295 3.95 -4.99 9.27
N GLY A 296 3.43 -5.85 10.17
CA GLY A 296 4.23 -6.73 11.00
C GLY A 296 5.04 -7.73 10.18
N VAL A 297 4.49 -8.16 9.04
CA VAL A 297 5.16 -9.06 8.09
C VAL A 297 6.42 -8.40 7.52
N PHE A 298 6.30 -7.18 7.00
CA PHE A 298 7.43 -6.43 6.43
C PHE A 298 8.47 -6.04 7.51
N ALA A 299 8.01 -5.62 8.68
CA ALA A 299 8.87 -5.26 9.81
C ALA A 299 9.70 -6.45 10.33
N ALA A 300 9.22 -7.68 10.16
CA ALA A 300 9.87 -8.88 10.69
C ALA A 300 10.96 -9.46 9.78
N TYR A 301 10.79 -9.43 8.45
CA TYR A 301 11.70 -10.12 7.52
C TYR A 301 13.10 -9.50 7.46
N LEU A 302 13.20 -8.18 7.30
CA LEU A 302 14.50 -7.52 7.09
C LEU A 302 15.44 -7.65 8.31
N PRO A 303 15.00 -7.41 9.56
CA PRO A 303 15.84 -7.61 10.74
C PRO A 303 16.32 -9.04 10.90
N GLU A 304 15.49 -10.02 10.55
CA GLU A 304 15.84 -11.44 10.63
C GLU A 304 16.87 -11.82 9.56
N VAL A 305 16.74 -11.29 8.33
CA VAL A 305 17.76 -11.46 7.29
C VAL A 305 19.10 -10.89 7.76
N VAL A 306 19.10 -9.68 8.35
CA VAL A 306 20.32 -9.08 8.92
C VAL A 306 20.87 -9.90 10.08
N ARG A 307 20.02 -10.51 10.91
CA ARG A 307 20.44 -11.36 12.04
C ARG A 307 21.07 -12.68 11.57
N LYS A 308 20.56 -13.30 10.51
CA LYS A 308 21.04 -14.59 9.98
C LYS A 308 22.20 -14.49 9.01
N PHE A 309 22.13 -13.55 8.06
CA PHE A 309 23.09 -13.46 6.95
C PHE A 309 24.11 -12.33 7.10
N GLY A 310 24.00 -11.54 8.18
CA GLY A 310 24.82 -10.35 8.38
C GLY A 310 24.40 -9.18 7.50
N ASP A 311 24.97 -8.01 7.75
CA ASP A 311 24.55 -6.74 7.16
C ASP A 311 25.07 -6.48 5.75
N ARG A 312 26.19 -7.11 5.33
CA ARG A 312 26.82 -6.90 4.01
C ARG A 312 25.91 -7.28 2.84
N ASN A 313 25.28 -8.45 2.91
CA ASN A 313 24.44 -8.97 1.80
C ASN A 313 22.95 -8.97 2.14
N ALA A 314 22.56 -8.49 3.33
CA ALA A 314 21.16 -8.49 3.76
C ALA A 314 20.22 -7.77 2.80
N ILE A 315 20.65 -6.64 2.22
CA ILE A 315 19.84 -5.84 1.29
C ILE A 315 19.49 -6.67 0.05
N ALA A 316 20.48 -7.32 -0.57
CA ALA A 316 20.27 -8.13 -1.77
C ALA A 316 19.41 -9.38 -1.48
N ILE A 317 19.67 -10.05 -0.35
CA ILE A 317 18.89 -11.23 0.08
C ILE A 317 17.45 -10.83 0.38
N TYR A 318 17.23 -9.70 1.03
CA TYR A 318 15.88 -9.19 1.27
C TYR A 318 15.16 -8.84 -0.03
N GLY A 319 15.85 -8.28 -1.03
CA GLY A 319 15.31 -8.08 -2.37
C GLY A 319 14.85 -9.39 -3.04
N ILE A 320 15.61 -10.48 -2.86
CA ILE A 320 15.20 -11.82 -3.36
C ILE A 320 13.93 -12.30 -2.65
N VAL A 321 13.84 -12.14 -1.33
CA VAL A 321 12.60 -12.46 -0.57
C VAL A 321 11.41 -11.65 -1.10
N HIS A 322 11.64 -10.40 -1.51
CA HIS A 322 10.62 -9.51 -2.05
C HIS A 322 10.21 -9.83 -3.50
N THR A 323 10.77 -10.88 -4.14
CA THR A 323 10.29 -11.36 -5.45
C THR A 323 8.92 -12.03 -5.37
N GLY A 324 8.54 -12.59 -4.22
CA GLY A 324 7.22 -13.19 -4.00
C GLY A 324 6.06 -12.24 -4.35
N PRO A 325 6.01 -11.02 -3.78
CA PRO A 325 5.04 -9.99 -4.14
C PRO A 325 4.95 -9.64 -5.63
N VAL A 326 6.02 -9.79 -6.41
CA VAL A 326 5.99 -9.57 -7.88
C VAL A 326 5.12 -10.63 -8.56
N PHE A 327 5.28 -11.90 -8.20
CA PHE A 327 4.45 -12.98 -8.73
C PHE A 327 3.00 -12.82 -8.32
N VAL A 328 2.76 -12.39 -7.07
CA VAL A 328 1.42 -12.10 -6.56
C VAL A 328 0.81 -10.94 -7.34
N SER A 329 1.50 -9.82 -7.55
CA SER A 329 0.92 -8.66 -8.24
C SER A 329 0.56 -8.94 -9.71
N LEU A 330 1.32 -9.79 -10.39
CA LEU A 330 1.03 -10.24 -11.75
C LEU A 330 -0.15 -11.22 -11.82
N ALA A 331 -0.24 -12.15 -10.87
CA ALA A 331 -1.26 -13.21 -10.88
C ALA A 331 -2.58 -12.82 -10.19
N LEU A 332 -2.55 -11.86 -9.25
CA LEU A 332 -3.67 -11.58 -8.36
C LEU A 332 -4.92 -11.10 -9.11
N SER A 333 -4.78 -10.16 -10.06
CA SER A 333 -5.93 -9.61 -10.79
C SER A 333 -6.72 -10.68 -11.56
N PRO A 334 -6.10 -11.50 -12.45
CA PRO A 334 -6.83 -12.53 -13.18
C PRO A 334 -7.32 -13.65 -12.26
N VAL A 335 -6.56 -14.04 -11.23
CA VAL A 335 -6.99 -15.08 -10.28
C VAL A 335 -8.20 -14.60 -9.47
N LEU A 336 -8.18 -13.36 -8.99
CA LEU A 336 -9.29 -12.77 -8.25
C LEU A 336 -10.53 -12.66 -9.12
N GLU A 337 -10.40 -12.22 -10.37
CA GLU A 337 -11.52 -12.14 -11.31
C GLU A 337 -12.13 -13.53 -11.61
N LEU A 338 -11.30 -14.55 -11.84
CA LEU A 338 -11.76 -15.93 -12.02
C LEU A 338 -12.48 -16.46 -10.78
N CYS A 339 -11.94 -16.20 -9.58
CA CYS A 339 -12.55 -16.60 -8.32
C CYS A 339 -13.89 -15.90 -8.08
N LEU A 340 -13.96 -14.59 -8.31
CA LEU A 340 -15.17 -13.80 -8.13
C LEU A 340 -16.27 -14.17 -9.13
N ASN A 341 -15.91 -14.39 -10.39
CA ASN A 341 -16.87 -14.76 -11.44
C ASN A 341 -17.41 -16.19 -11.25
N SER A 342 -16.58 -17.12 -10.77
CA SER A 342 -16.96 -18.53 -10.62
C SER A 342 -17.64 -18.83 -9.29
N PHE A 343 -17.16 -18.23 -8.20
CA PHE A 343 -17.52 -18.63 -6.83
C PHE A 343 -18.09 -17.49 -5.98
N GLY A 344 -17.98 -16.23 -6.43
CA GLY A 344 -18.40 -15.06 -5.66
C GLY A 344 -17.47 -14.70 -4.50
N TRP A 345 -17.89 -13.72 -3.69
CA TRP A 345 -17.05 -13.14 -2.63
C TRP A 345 -16.74 -14.10 -1.48
N PHE A 346 -17.71 -14.91 -1.04
CA PHE A 346 -17.54 -15.79 0.13
C PHE A 346 -16.41 -16.82 -0.05
N PRO A 347 -16.38 -17.64 -1.12
CA PRO A 347 -15.28 -18.57 -1.33
C PRO A 347 -13.94 -17.87 -1.58
N THR A 348 -13.96 -16.65 -2.14
CA THR A 348 -12.75 -15.85 -2.38
C THR A 348 -12.08 -15.42 -1.06
N PHE A 349 -12.83 -15.04 -0.03
CA PHE A 349 -12.24 -14.77 1.29
C PHE A 349 -11.70 -16.05 1.94
N CYS A 350 -12.42 -17.17 1.79
CA CYS A 350 -11.98 -18.46 2.31
C CYS A 350 -10.69 -18.96 1.65
N THR A 351 -10.49 -18.73 0.34
CA THR A 351 -9.24 -19.11 -0.34
C THR A 351 -8.07 -18.29 0.19
N VAL A 352 -8.22 -16.98 0.38
CA VAL A 352 -7.18 -16.13 0.99
C VAL A 352 -6.83 -16.60 2.41
N GLY A 353 -7.83 -16.90 3.25
CA GLY A 353 -7.61 -17.45 4.59
C GLY A 353 -6.89 -18.81 4.57
N ALA A 354 -7.23 -19.67 3.60
CA ALA A 354 -6.56 -20.96 3.41
C ALA A 354 -5.09 -20.79 3.00
N PHE A 355 -4.77 -19.86 2.10
CA PHE A 355 -3.39 -19.55 1.71
C PHE A 355 -2.55 -19.02 2.90
N ASN A 356 -3.12 -18.13 3.73
CA ASN A 356 -2.44 -17.66 4.95
C ASN A 356 -2.18 -18.80 5.95
N THR A 357 -3.15 -19.69 6.12
CA THR A 357 -3.02 -20.87 7.00
C THR A 357 -1.96 -21.84 6.49
N LEU A 358 -1.94 -22.08 5.17
CA LEU A 358 -0.91 -22.90 4.52
C LEU A 358 0.48 -22.29 4.70
N GLY A 359 0.62 -20.98 4.48
CA GLY A 359 1.87 -20.25 4.73
C GLY A 359 2.36 -20.42 6.16
N MET A 360 1.47 -20.31 7.15
CA MET A 360 1.78 -20.57 8.54
C MET A 360 2.28 -22.00 8.79
N ILE A 361 1.60 -23.02 8.24
CA ILE A 361 1.99 -24.44 8.39
C ILE A 361 3.38 -24.67 7.78
N ILE A 362 3.64 -24.12 6.59
CA ILE A 362 4.94 -24.22 5.92
C ILE A 362 6.05 -23.62 6.80
N ILE A 363 5.79 -22.45 7.42
CA ILE A 363 6.74 -21.81 8.32
C ILE A 363 6.97 -22.66 9.57
N MET A 364 5.92 -23.22 10.17
CA MET A 364 6.04 -24.10 11.34
C MET A 364 6.91 -25.33 11.06
N VAL A 365 6.68 -25.99 9.93
CA VAL A 365 7.41 -27.19 9.52
C VAL A 365 8.84 -26.84 9.14
N SER A 366 9.06 -25.83 8.31
CA SER A 366 10.39 -25.45 7.83
C SER A 366 11.29 -24.99 8.98
N TYR A 367 10.75 -24.21 9.93
CA TYR A 367 11.53 -23.73 11.08
C TYR A 367 11.86 -24.84 12.09
N SER A 368 11.04 -25.89 12.18
CA SER A 368 11.33 -27.05 13.04
C SER A 368 12.51 -27.88 12.54
N ARG A 369 12.79 -27.84 11.23
CA ARG A 369 13.88 -28.57 10.57
C ARG A 369 15.21 -27.81 10.55
N LEU A 370 15.22 -26.54 10.95
CA LEU A 370 16.40 -25.66 10.98
C LEU A 370 17.07 -25.61 12.36
N LYS A 371 16.72 -26.52 13.28
CA LYS A 371 17.35 -26.67 14.58
C LYS A 371 18.64 -27.48 14.51
#